data_AF-A0A497JF59-F1
#
_entry.id   AF-A0A497JF59-F1
#
_cell.length_a   1.000
_cell.length_b   1.000
_cell.length_c   1.000
_cell.angle_alpha   90.00
_cell.angle_beta   90.00
_cell.angle_gamma   90.00
#
_symmetry.space_group_name_H-M   'P 1'
#
loop_
_entity.id
_entity.type
_entity.pdbx_description
1 polymer ?
#
loop_
_entity_poly.entity_id
_entity_poly.type
_entity_poly.pdbx_seq_one_letter_code
_entity_poly.pdbx_strand_id
1 'polypeptide(L)'
;MLNPDELIGARCVICGGKPIIKEIKHLFLNLDKLQPELKKWIESKQGVWSPQVYNMAMGWIKEGLKPRCITRDIKWGVKVPLKGYENKVFYVWFDAPIGYISSTKEWAKKIGKPEEWKKFWKEKCKIYHFIGKDNIPFHTIFWPAMLLANGEYLLPYRVAGLQYLNYEGDKISKSKGWGIFCENLPKTNLSSDVWR
;
A
#
# COMPACT_ATOMS: atom_id res chain seq x y z
N MET A 1 17.45 -11.16 -1.53
CA MET A 1 17.33 -10.50 -0.21
C MET A 1 17.56 -11.62 0.81
N LEU A 2 18.49 -11.46 1.75
CA LEU A 2 18.75 -12.49 2.78
C LEU A 2 17.62 -12.48 3.79
N ASN A 3 17.16 -13.66 4.23
CA ASN A 3 16.20 -13.72 5.32
C ASN A 3 16.91 -13.36 6.65
N PRO A 4 16.28 -12.62 7.57
CA PRO A 4 16.93 -12.20 8.81
C PRO A 4 17.48 -13.35 9.67
N ASP A 5 16.88 -14.53 9.59
CA ASP A 5 17.29 -15.76 10.28
C ASP A 5 18.50 -16.46 9.64
N GLU A 6 18.87 -16.10 8.41
CA GLU A 6 20.06 -16.59 7.70
C GLU A 6 21.33 -15.78 8.03
N LEU A 7 21.20 -14.73 8.85
CA LEU A 7 22.33 -13.86 9.18
C LEU A 7 23.33 -14.54 10.13
N ILE A 8 24.57 -14.67 9.68
CA ILE A 8 25.69 -15.12 10.52
C ILE A 8 25.94 -14.10 11.62
N GLY A 9 25.93 -14.56 12.88
CA GLY A 9 26.20 -13.70 14.03
C GLY A 9 25.12 -12.63 14.27
N ALA A 10 23.85 -12.94 13.95
CA ALA A 10 22.74 -12.01 14.12
C ALA A 10 22.74 -11.35 15.52
N ARG A 11 22.62 -10.02 15.54
CA ARG A 11 22.48 -9.22 16.76
C ARG A 11 21.28 -8.29 16.65
N CYS A 12 20.58 -8.13 17.77
CA CYS A 12 19.49 -7.16 17.87
C CYS A 12 20.04 -5.75 17.71
N VAL A 13 19.51 -4.97 16.77
CA VAL A 13 19.91 -3.56 16.56
C VAL A 13 19.55 -2.68 17.77
N ILE A 14 18.56 -3.08 18.58
CA ILE A 14 18.09 -2.29 19.73
C ILE A 14 18.95 -2.54 20.98
N CYS A 15 19.26 -3.80 21.31
CA CYS A 15 19.94 -4.15 22.56
C CYS A 15 21.28 -4.88 22.38
N GLY A 16 21.71 -5.19 21.16
CA GLY A 16 22.98 -5.88 20.88
C GLY A 16 23.00 -7.39 21.21
N GLY A 17 21.95 -7.91 21.85
CA GLY A 17 21.83 -9.32 22.23
C GLY A 17 21.56 -10.26 21.05
N LYS A 18 21.78 -11.56 21.26
CA LYS A 18 21.48 -12.61 20.28
C LYS A 18 19.96 -12.78 20.14
N PRO A 19 19.38 -12.67 18.94
CA PRO A 19 17.95 -12.89 18.74
C PRO A 19 17.61 -14.38 18.97
N ILE A 20 16.37 -14.62 19.40
CA ILE A 20 15.80 -15.95 19.55
C ILE A 20 14.53 -16.06 18.71
N ILE A 21 14.30 -17.25 18.14
CA ILE A 21 13.09 -17.55 17.39
C ILE A 21 11.95 -17.81 18.38
N LYS A 22 10.80 -17.17 18.15
CA LYS A 22 9.58 -17.37 18.95
C LYS A 22 8.40 -17.56 18.03
N GLU A 23 7.55 -18.52 18.38
CA GLU A 23 6.26 -18.71 17.71
C GLU A 23 5.24 -17.70 18.21
N ILE A 24 4.53 -17.07 17.27
CA ILE A 24 3.55 -16.03 17.55
C ILE A 24 2.35 -16.21 16.61
N LYS A 25 1.15 -16.03 17.15
CA LYS A 25 -0.09 -16.07 16.36
C LYS A 25 -0.29 -14.75 15.60
N HIS A 26 -0.64 -14.84 14.32
CA HIS A 26 -0.94 -13.69 13.46
C HIS A 26 -2.22 -13.92 12.65
N LEU A 27 -2.93 -12.85 12.35
CA LEU A 27 -4.02 -12.88 11.37
C LEU A 27 -3.46 -12.76 9.96
N PHE A 28 -4.08 -13.50 9.04
CA PHE A 28 -3.77 -13.50 7.62
C PHE A 28 -5.02 -13.15 6.82
N LEU A 29 -4.85 -12.35 5.78
CA LEU A 29 -5.83 -12.21 4.70
C LEU A 29 -5.64 -13.39 3.75
N ASN A 30 -6.70 -14.19 3.56
CA ASN A 30 -6.73 -15.32 2.62
C ASN A 30 -6.82 -14.82 1.18
N LEU A 31 -5.74 -14.20 0.71
CA LEU A 31 -5.65 -13.56 -0.59
C LEU A 31 -5.75 -14.58 -1.75
N ASP A 32 -5.27 -15.79 -1.52
CA ASP A 32 -5.42 -16.95 -2.39
C ASP A 32 -6.88 -17.21 -2.74
N LYS A 33 -7.80 -17.12 -1.76
CA LYS A 33 -9.23 -17.33 -1.97
C LYS A 33 -9.91 -16.22 -2.77
N LEU A 34 -9.33 -15.01 -2.75
CA LEU A 34 -9.85 -13.84 -3.47
C LEU A 34 -9.32 -13.75 -4.90
N GLN A 35 -8.33 -14.56 -5.26
CA GLN A 35 -7.68 -14.52 -6.57
C GLN A 35 -8.66 -14.66 -7.75
N PRO A 36 -9.68 -15.54 -7.76
CA PRO A 36 -10.59 -15.67 -8.90
C PRO A 36 -11.36 -14.38 -9.21
N GLU A 37 -11.92 -13.74 -8.18
CA GLU A 37 -12.66 -12.48 -8.33
C GLU A 37 -11.73 -11.32 -8.71
N LEU A 38 -10.56 -11.28 -8.09
CA LEU A 38 -9.54 -10.28 -8.38
C LEU A 38 -9.02 -10.40 -9.82
N LYS A 39 -8.78 -11.62 -10.30
CA LYS A 39 -8.40 -11.89 -11.69
C LYS A 39 -9.46 -11.36 -12.65
N LYS A 40 -10.73 -11.71 -12.44
CA LYS A 40 -11.85 -11.22 -13.26
C LYS A 40 -11.91 -9.69 -13.28
N TRP A 41 -11.68 -9.05 -12.13
CA TRP A 41 -11.64 -7.59 -12.06
C TRP A 41 -10.43 -7.01 -12.83
N ILE A 42 -9.23 -7.59 -12.70
CA ILE A 42 -8.04 -7.13 -13.43
C ILE A 42 -8.24 -7.28 -14.94
N GLU A 43 -8.79 -8.41 -15.41
CA GLU A 43 -9.09 -8.65 -16.83
C GLU A 43 -10.01 -7.57 -17.40
N SER A 44 -10.98 -7.07 -16.61
CA SER A 44 -11.85 -5.95 -17.03
C SER A 44 -11.10 -4.62 -17.24
N LYS A 45 -9.82 -4.54 -16.85
CA LYS A 45 -8.97 -3.35 -16.98
C LYS A 45 -8.09 -3.37 -18.22
N GLN A 46 -8.15 -4.42 -19.03
CA GLN A 46 -7.46 -4.45 -20.31
C GLN A 46 -7.90 -3.26 -21.18
N GLY A 47 -6.94 -2.53 -21.75
CA GLY A 47 -7.20 -1.30 -22.52
C GLY A 47 -7.51 -0.06 -21.68
N VAL A 48 -7.81 -0.19 -20.38
CA VAL A 48 -8.01 0.94 -19.46
C VAL A 48 -6.71 1.29 -18.71
N TRP A 49 -5.99 0.26 -18.26
CA TRP A 49 -4.69 0.42 -17.62
C TRP A 49 -3.58 0.45 -18.66
N SER A 50 -2.45 1.09 -18.33
CA SER A 50 -1.27 1.01 -19.19
C SER A 50 -0.79 -0.45 -19.27
N PRO A 51 -0.18 -0.87 -20.40
CA PRO A 51 0.32 -2.23 -20.56
C PRO A 51 1.25 -2.66 -19.41
N GLN A 52 2.09 -1.74 -18.92
CA GLN A 52 2.97 -2.00 -17.78
C GLN A 52 2.20 -2.39 -16.50
N VAL A 53 1.19 -1.60 -16.11
CA VAL A 53 0.42 -1.84 -14.88
C VAL A 53 -0.39 -3.12 -15.01
N TYR A 54 -1.04 -3.31 -16.15
CA TYR A 54 -1.84 -4.51 -16.45
C TYR A 54 -0.98 -5.79 -16.42
N ASN A 55 0.14 -5.79 -17.14
CA ASN A 55 1.02 -6.97 -17.22
C ASN A 55 1.64 -7.30 -15.86
N MET A 56 2.00 -6.29 -15.06
CA MET A 56 2.50 -6.51 -13.70
C MET A 56 1.43 -7.15 -12.81
N ALA A 57 0.19 -6.65 -12.85
CA ALA A 57 -0.91 -7.22 -12.09
C ALA A 57 -1.22 -8.67 -12.52
N MET A 58 -1.28 -8.94 -13.83
CA MET A 58 -1.49 -10.28 -14.35
C MET A 58 -0.33 -11.24 -14.02
N GLY A 59 0.91 -10.73 -13.94
CA GLY A 59 2.06 -11.50 -13.47
C GLY A 59 1.85 -12.05 -12.05
N TRP A 60 1.41 -11.21 -11.12
CA TRP A 60 1.08 -11.63 -9.74
C TRP A 60 -0.03 -12.68 -9.70
N ILE A 61 -1.07 -12.54 -10.54
CA ILE A 61 -2.14 -13.53 -10.64
C ILE A 61 -1.62 -14.87 -11.17
N LYS A 62 -0.72 -14.83 -12.17
CA LYS A 62 -0.11 -16.03 -12.76
C LYS A 62 0.79 -16.77 -11.77
N GLU A 63 1.52 -16.05 -10.93
CA GLU A 63 2.39 -16.65 -9.90
C GLU A 63 1.60 -17.38 -8.80
N GLY A 64 0.35 -16.99 -8.58
CA GLY A 64 -0.49 -17.52 -7.51
C GLY A 64 -0.32 -16.73 -6.22
N LEU A 65 -1.43 -16.16 -5.75
CA LEU A 65 -1.48 -15.37 -4.53
C LEU A 65 -1.47 -16.29 -3.31
N LYS A 66 -0.75 -15.86 -2.28
CA LYS A 66 -0.64 -16.57 -1.00
C LYS A 66 -1.28 -15.74 0.11
N PRO A 67 -1.75 -16.37 1.19
CA PRO A 67 -2.22 -15.65 2.37
C PRO A 67 -1.17 -14.64 2.85
N ARG A 68 -1.62 -13.43 3.20
CA ARG A 68 -0.72 -12.35 3.65
C ARG A 68 -1.00 -11.97 5.09
N CYS A 69 0.03 -11.95 5.92
CA CYS A 69 -0.07 -11.53 7.31
C CYS A 69 -0.44 -10.04 7.41
N ILE A 70 -1.52 -9.73 8.16
CA ILE A 70 -2.08 -8.39 8.34
C ILE A 70 -1.88 -7.81 9.74
N THR A 71 -1.11 -8.48 10.61
CA THR A 71 -0.86 -8.03 12.00
C THR A 71 0.63 -7.93 12.31
N ARG A 72 1.00 -7.13 13.30
CA ARG A 72 2.38 -6.97 13.79
C ARG A 72 2.41 -6.87 15.31
N ASP A 73 3.51 -7.36 15.89
CA ASP A 73 3.83 -7.24 17.32
C ASP A 73 4.64 -5.99 17.57
N ILE A 74 4.00 -4.83 17.37
CA ILE A 74 4.57 -3.52 17.66
C ILE A 74 3.57 -2.69 18.46
N LYS A 75 4.09 -1.74 19.25
CA LYS A 75 3.25 -0.93 20.15
C LYS A 75 2.44 0.14 19.41
N TRP A 76 2.98 0.67 18.32
CA TRP A 76 2.42 1.77 17.54
C TRP A 76 1.64 1.28 16.31
N GLY A 77 0.39 1.69 16.17
CA GLY A 77 -0.50 1.32 15.06
C GLY A 77 -1.96 1.17 15.50
N VAL A 78 -2.84 0.86 14.54
CA VAL A 78 -4.27 0.60 14.83
C VAL A 78 -4.42 -0.73 15.55
N LYS A 79 -5.03 -0.74 16.74
CA LYS A 79 -5.22 -1.96 17.54
C LYS A 79 -6.17 -2.94 16.85
N VAL A 80 -5.87 -4.23 16.97
CA VAL A 80 -6.74 -5.30 16.46
C VAL A 80 -7.91 -5.50 17.44
N PRO A 81 -9.17 -5.29 17.03
CA PRO A 81 -10.32 -5.34 17.94
C PRO A 81 -10.83 -6.79 18.10
N LEU A 82 -9.92 -7.74 18.39
CA LEU A 82 -10.26 -9.15 18.58
C LEU A 82 -9.64 -9.69 19.87
N LYS A 83 -10.42 -10.51 20.59
CA LYS A 83 -9.96 -11.20 21.80
C LYS A 83 -8.74 -12.07 21.48
N GLY A 84 -7.68 -11.95 22.27
CA GLY A 84 -6.40 -12.66 22.07
C GLY A 84 -5.41 -11.94 21.15
N TYR A 85 -5.74 -10.73 20.67
CA TYR A 85 -4.88 -9.89 19.81
C TYR A 85 -4.61 -8.50 20.43
N GLU A 86 -4.80 -8.33 21.74
CA GLU A 86 -4.73 -7.05 22.45
C GLU A 86 -3.35 -6.38 22.33
N ASN A 87 -2.29 -7.20 22.24
CA ASN A 87 -0.91 -6.73 22.08
C ASN A 87 -0.48 -6.51 20.63
N LYS A 88 -1.42 -6.60 19.67
CA LYS A 88 -1.15 -6.53 18.24
C LYS A 88 -1.77 -5.31 17.61
N VAL A 89 -1.13 -4.84 16.55
CA VAL A 89 -1.66 -3.82 15.66
C VAL A 89 -1.83 -4.39 14.26
N PHE A 90 -2.69 -3.75 13.47
CA PHE A 90 -2.70 -4.01 12.03
C PHE A 90 -1.36 -3.61 11.42
N TYR A 91 -0.92 -4.42 10.45
CA TYR A 91 0.26 -4.10 9.66
C TYR A 91 -0.04 -2.84 8.83
N VAL A 92 0.93 -1.93 8.71
CA VAL A 92 0.71 -0.66 7.97
C VAL A 92 0.26 -0.87 6.52
N TRP A 93 0.69 -1.96 5.88
CA TRP A 93 0.22 -2.33 4.54
C TRP A 93 -1.17 -2.97 4.53
N PHE A 94 -1.86 -3.04 5.66
CA PHE A 94 -3.27 -3.37 5.74
C PHE A 94 -4.10 -2.11 6.04
N ASP A 95 -3.65 -1.24 6.95
CA ASP A 95 -4.43 -0.05 7.31
C ASP A 95 -4.20 1.17 6.38
N ALA A 96 -3.01 1.34 5.80
CA ALA A 96 -2.67 2.53 5.01
C ALA A 96 -3.66 2.85 3.88
N PRO A 97 -4.09 1.90 3.02
CA PRO A 97 -5.03 2.23 1.94
C PRO A 97 -6.45 2.51 2.46
N ILE A 98 -6.82 2.02 3.64
CA ILE A 98 -8.08 2.38 4.32
C ILE A 98 -8.07 3.88 4.69
N GLY A 99 -6.87 4.46 4.83
CA GLY A 99 -6.66 5.90 4.96
C GLY A 99 -7.28 6.72 3.84
N TYR A 100 -7.37 6.21 2.59
CA TYR A 100 -8.04 6.93 1.49
C TYR A 100 -9.53 7.15 1.79
N ILE A 101 -10.21 6.13 2.28
CA ILE A 101 -11.63 6.18 2.68
C ILE A 101 -11.77 7.07 3.93
N SER A 102 -10.91 6.85 4.92
CA SER A 102 -10.96 7.56 6.20
C SER A 102 -10.72 9.07 6.03
N SER A 103 -9.78 9.46 5.17
CA SER A 103 -9.54 10.86 4.80
C SER A 103 -10.76 11.48 4.11
N THR A 104 -11.42 10.73 3.21
CA THR A 104 -12.65 11.21 2.55
C THR A 104 -13.81 11.37 3.54
N LYS A 105 -13.95 10.45 4.51
CA LYS A 105 -14.93 10.57 5.62
C LYS A 105 -14.66 11.80 6.47
N GLU A 106 -13.39 12.09 6.77
CA GLU A 106 -13.00 13.27 7.54
C GLU A 106 -13.31 14.57 6.79
N TRP A 107 -12.99 14.62 5.49
CA TRP A 107 -13.39 15.75 4.63
C TRP A 107 -14.91 15.98 4.65
N ALA A 108 -15.70 14.91 4.50
CA ALA A 108 -17.17 14.98 4.50
C ALA A 108 -17.72 15.56 5.82
N LYS A 109 -17.13 15.18 6.96
CA LYS A 109 -17.46 15.78 8.27
C LYS A 109 -17.13 17.27 8.33
N LYS A 110 -15.94 17.67 7.86
CA LYS A 110 -15.48 19.08 7.90
C LYS A 110 -16.36 20.03 7.11
N ILE A 111 -16.97 19.57 6.02
CA ILE A 111 -17.91 20.37 5.23
C ILE A 111 -19.36 20.31 5.74
N GLY A 112 -19.61 19.70 6.91
CA GLY A 112 -20.95 19.58 7.50
C GLY A 112 -21.86 18.56 6.81
N LYS A 113 -21.32 17.67 5.96
CA LYS A 113 -22.08 16.67 5.20
C LYS A 113 -21.52 15.27 5.43
N PRO A 114 -21.71 14.67 6.62
CA PRO A 114 -21.01 13.44 7.04
C PRO A 114 -21.26 12.21 6.17
N GLU A 115 -22.28 12.20 5.31
CA GLU A 115 -22.61 11.10 4.40
C GLU A 115 -22.04 11.28 2.99
N GLU A 116 -21.52 12.47 2.66
CA GLU A 116 -21.11 12.84 1.29
C GLU A 116 -19.96 11.94 0.77
N TRP A 117 -19.15 11.37 1.65
CA TRP A 117 -18.07 10.45 1.27
C TRP A 117 -18.57 9.20 0.54
N LYS A 118 -19.82 8.76 0.79
CA LYS A 118 -20.41 7.55 0.18
C LYS A 118 -20.50 7.67 -1.35
N LYS A 119 -20.71 8.89 -1.87
CA LYS A 119 -20.75 9.16 -3.31
C LYS A 119 -19.47 8.76 -4.04
N PHE A 120 -18.32 8.84 -3.35
CA PHE A 120 -17.01 8.53 -3.93
C PHE A 120 -16.63 7.04 -3.81
N TRP A 121 -17.17 6.35 -2.81
CA TRP A 121 -16.68 5.03 -2.40
C TRP A 121 -17.72 3.90 -2.46
N LYS A 122 -19.02 4.21 -2.50
CA LYS A 122 -20.11 3.23 -2.52
C LYS A 122 -21.05 3.38 -3.73
N GLU A 123 -21.20 4.58 -4.26
CA GLU A 123 -22.05 4.87 -5.43
C GLU A 123 -21.23 4.84 -6.73
N LYS A 124 -21.83 5.13 -7.89
CA LYS A 124 -21.12 5.08 -9.18
C LYS A 124 -20.09 6.22 -9.33
N CYS A 125 -18.84 5.96 -8.93
CA CYS A 125 -17.69 6.86 -9.07
C CYS A 125 -16.49 6.18 -9.76
N LYS A 126 -15.65 6.96 -10.44
CA LYS A 126 -14.37 6.48 -10.98
C LYS A 126 -13.23 6.86 -10.03
N ILE A 127 -12.69 5.87 -9.32
CA ILE A 127 -11.56 6.07 -8.40
C ILE A 127 -10.24 5.93 -9.16
N TYR A 128 -9.34 6.91 -9.02
CA TYR A 128 -8.01 6.93 -9.61
C TYR A 128 -6.94 6.88 -8.53
N HIS A 129 -5.97 5.97 -8.67
CA HIS A 129 -4.79 5.91 -7.80
C HIS A 129 -3.53 6.27 -8.61
N PHE A 130 -2.89 7.39 -8.27
CA PHE A 130 -1.59 7.77 -8.81
C PHE A 130 -0.51 7.29 -7.87
N ILE A 131 0.33 6.36 -8.33
CA ILE A 131 1.28 5.65 -7.48
C ILE A 131 2.60 5.43 -8.21
N GLY A 132 3.69 5.35 -7.46
CA GLY A 132 4.99 4.93 -8.02
C GLY A 132 4.99 3.43 -8.33
N LYS A 133 5.83 3.02 -9.28
CA LYS A 133 5.97 1.64 -9.76
C LYS A 133 5.94 0.57 -8.65
N ASP A 134 6.67 0.78 -7.56
CA ASP A 134 6.77 -0.20 -6.47
C ASP A 134 5.47 -0.44 -5.71
N ASN A 135 4.52 0.50 -5.81
CA ASN A 135 3.20 0.39 -5.20
C ASN A 135 2.15 -0.20 -6.15
N ILE A 136 2.50 -0.52 -7.40
CA ILE A 136 1.56 -1.09 -8.36
C ILE A 136 0.94 -2.37 -7.80
N PRO A 137 1.70 -3.40 -7.37
CA PRO A 137 1.10 -4.62 -6.85
C PRO A 137 0.21 -4.36 -5.62
N PHE A 138 0.57 -3.38 -4.80
CA PHE A 138 -0.24 -3.01 -3.65
C PHE A 138 -1.63 -2.50 -4.05
N HIS A 139 -1.71 -1.69 -5.10
CA HIS A 139 -2.95 -1.06 -5.57
C HIS A 139 -3.69 -1.86 -6.65
N THR A 140 -3.08 -2.90 -7.21
CA THR A 140 -3.72 -3.80 -8.18
C THR A 140 -4.06 -5.16 -7.58
N ILE A 141 -3.42 -5.58 -6.48
CA ILE A 141 -3.66 -6.87 -5.84
C ILE A 141 -4.24 -6.71 -4.45
N PHE A 142 -3.44 -6.19 -3.51
CA PHE A 142 -3.76 -6.27 -2.08
C PHE A 142 -4.93 -5.38 -1.68
N TRP A 143 -4.90 -4.11 -2.08
CA TRP A 143 -5.97 -3.18 -1.77
C TRP A 143 -7.31 -3.57 -2.43
N PRO A 144 -7.39 -3.86 -3.74
CA PRO A 144 -8.62 -4.35 -4.35
C PRO A 144 -9.14 -5.65 -3.74
N ALA A 145 -8.26 -6.57 -3.32
CA ALA A 145 -8.69 -7.78 -2.61
C ALA A 145 -9.34 -7.46 -1.26
N MET A 146 -8.82 -6.49 -0.50
CA MET A 146 -9.46 -6.04 0.74
C MET A 146 -10.84 -5.43 0.50
N LEU A 147 -10.98 -4.66 -0.59
CA LEU A 147 -12.27 -4.09 -0.99
C LEU A 147 -13.27 -5.17 -1.41
N LEU A 148 -12.83 -6.15 -2.21
CA LEU A 148 -13.63 -7.33 -2.57
C LEU A 148 -14.10 -8.10 -1.35
N ALA A 149 -13.19 -8.39 -0.42
CA ALA A 149 -13.51 -9.10 0.82
C ALA A 149 -14.51 -8.35 1.71
N ASN A 150 -14.52 -7.01 1.66
CA ASN A 150 -15.50 -6.20 2.37
C ASN A 150 -16.86 -6.17 1.65
N GLY A 151 -16.88 -6.12 0.32
CA GLY A 151 -18.08 -6.19 -0.51
C GLY A 151 -18.92 -4.90 -0.61
N GLU A 152 -18.65 -3.87 0.20
CA GLU A 152 -19.46 -2.65 0.21
C GLU A 152 -18.86 -1.47 -0.57
N TYR A 153 -17.60 -1.56 -0.98
CA TYR A 153 -16.86 -0.46 -1.57
C TYR A 153 -16.54 -0.70 -3.05
N LEU A 154 -16.50 0.38 -3.82
CA LEU A 154 -16.07 0.34 -5.21
C LEU A 154 -14.60 -0.06 -5.34
N LEU A 155 -14.31 -0.80 -6.41
CA LEU A 155 -12.95 -1.07 -6.83
C LEU A 155 -12.37 0.08 -7.65
N PRO A 156 -11.04 0.29 -7.63
CA PRO A 156 -10.39 1.33 -8.42
C PRO A 156 -10.77 1.25 -9.90
N TYR A 157 -11.08 2.40 -10.50
CA TYR A 157 -11.28 2.48 -11.94
C TYR A 157 -9.93 2.36 -12.64
N ARG A 158 -8.95 3.17 -12.23
CA ARG A 158 -7.60 3.22 -12.83
C ARG A 158 -6.50 3.32 -11.79
N VAL A 159 -5.45 2.51 -11.98
CA VAL A 159 -4.16 2.68 -11.30
C VAL A 159 -3.18 3.27 -12.30
N ALA A 160 -2.77 4.51 -12.07
CA ALA A 160 -1.76 5.23 -12.84
C ALA A 160 -0.39 4.99 -12.19
N GLY A 161 0.32 3.97 -12.68
CA GLY A 161 1.67 3.65 -12.24
C GLY A 161 2.71 4.52 -12.92
N LEU A 162 3.46 5.29 -12.14
CA LEU A 162 4.52 6.20 -12.58
C LEU A 162 5.91 5.55 -12.40
N GLN A 163 6.82 5.84 -13.32
CA GLN A 163 8.22 5.39 -13.25
C GLN A 163 9.05 6.24 -12.28
N TYR A 164 10.27 5.79 -12.01
CA TYR A 164 11.21 6.57 -11.21
C TYR A 164 11.64 7.83 -11.94
N LEU A 165 11.87 8.88 -11.16
CA LEU A 165 12.64 10.04 -11.58
C LEU A 165 14.12 9.79 -11.28
N ASN A 166 14.96 9.99 -12.29
CA ASN A 166 16.41 9.99 -12.13
C ASN A 166 16.92 11.44 -12.03
N TYR A 167 18.03 11.64 -11.33
CA TYR A 167 18.74 12.91 -11.24
C TYR A 167 20.07 12.79 -11.97
N GLU A 168 20.26 13.60 -13.02
CA GLU A 168 21.44 13.56 -13.90
C GLU A 168 21.73 12.15 -14.45
N GLY A 169 20.68 11.40 -14.80
CA GLY A 169 20.77 10.02 -15.30
C GLY A 169 20.82 8.93 -14.22
N ASP A 170 21.12 9.28 -12.97
CA ASP A 170 21.30 8.33 -11.87
C ASP A 170 20.13 8.28 -10.89
N LYS A 171 20.06 7.18 -10.11
CA LYS A 171 19.06 7.01 -9.06
C LYS A 171 19.29 8.00 -7.90
N ILE A 172 18.22 8.67 -7.47
CA ILE A 172 18.22 9.54 -6.28
C ILE A 172 18.69 8.77 -5.03
N SER A 173 19.59 9.37 -4.24
CA SER A 173 20.14 8.79 -3.00
C SER A 173 20.17 9.81 -1.87
N LYS A 174 19.28 9.63 -0.88
CA LYS A 174 19.23 10.50 0.30
C LYS A 174 20.50 10.42 1.15
N SER A 175 21.07 9.22 1.32
CA SER A 175 22.30 9.04 2.12
C SER A 175 23.53 9.69 1.50
N LYS A 176 23.58 9.82 0.17
CA LYS A 176 24.65 10.52 -0.54
C LYS A 176 24.35 12.01 -0.81
N GLY A 177 23.18 12.50 -0.40
CA GLY A 177 22.72 13.84 -0.79
C GLY A 177 22.54 14.02 -2.30
N TRP A 178 22.37 12.94 -3.05
CA TRP A 178 22.27 12.95 -4.52
C TRP A 178 20.82 13.04 -4.96
N GLY A 179 20.40 14.21 -5.45
CA GLY A 179 19.06 14.48 -5.96
C GLY A 179 18.44 15.76 -5.40
N ILE A 180 17.26 16.08 -5.91
CA ILE A 180 16.46 17.22 -5.45
C ILE A 180 15.39 16.69 -4.48
N PHE A 181 15.37 17.25 -3.27
CA PHE A 181 14.45 16.84 -2.22
C PHE A 181 13.42 17.94 -1.96
N CYS A 182 12.13 17.58 -1.97
CA CYS A 182 11.04 18.56 -1.85
C CYS A 182 11.13 19.43 -0.58
N GLU A 183 11.68 18.90 0.50
CA GLU A 183 11.94 19.64 1.75
C GLU A 183 12.86 20.86 1.58
N ASN A 184 13.67 20.89 0.52
CA ASN A 184 14.58 21.98 0.20
C ASN A 184 14.02 22.95 -0.84
N LEU A 185 12.97 22.58 -1.58
CA LEU A 185 12.41 23.40 -2.66
C LEU A 185 11.91 24.78 -2.19
N PRO A 186 11.21 24.93 -1.05
CA PRO A 186 10.80 26.24 -0.57
C PRO A 186 11.97 27.17 -0.21
N LYS A 187 13.18 26.61 -0.03
CA LYS A 187 14.41 27.38 0.23
C LYS A 187 15.08 27.83 -1.07
N THR A 188 14.64 27.31 -2.21
CA THR A 188 15.09 27.78 -3.52
C THR A 188 14.29 29.03 -3.87
N ASN A 189 14.93 30.10 -4.35
CA ASN A 189 14.25 31.29 -4.87
C ASN A 189 13.57 31.02 -6.24
N LEU A 190 13.27 29.76 -6.54
CA LEU A 190 12.71 29.31 -7.80
C LEU A 190 11.18 29.22 -7.66
N SER A 191 10.47 29.72 -8.66
CA SER A 191 9.01 29.63 -8.72
C SER A 191 8.56 28.16 -8.71
N SER A 192 7.41 27.88 -8.08
CA SER A 192 6.78 26.57 -8.16
C SER A 192 6.49 26.14 -9.59
N ASP A 193 6.30 27.08 -10.52
CA ASP A 193 6.03 26.79 -11.93
C ASP A 193 7.23 26.18 -12.65
N VAL A 194 8.45 26.40 -12.15
CA VAL A 194 9.66 25.75 -12.68
C VAL A 194 9.70 24.27 -12.31
N TRP A 195 9.05 23.90 -11.21
CA TRP A 195 9.09 22.55 -10.64
C TRP A 195 7.87 21.68 -10.98
N ARG A 196 6.79 22.28 -11.50
CA ARG A 196 5.54 21.60 -11.86
C ARG A 196 5.58 21.02 -13.28
#